data_AF-A0A2D8YXW6-F1
#
_entry.id   AF-A0A2D8YXW6-F1
#
_cell.length_a   1.000
_cell.length_b   1.000
_cell.length_c   1.000
_cell.angle_alpha   90.00
_cell.angle_beta   90.00
_cell.angle_gamma   90.00
#
_symmetry.space_group_name_H-M   'P 1'
#
loop_
_entity.id
_entity.type
_entity.pdbx_description
1 polymer ?
#
loop_
_entity_poly.entity_id
_entity_poly.type
_entity_poly.pdbx_seq_one_letter_code
_entity_poly.pdbx_strand_id
1 'polypeptide(L)'
;TVAAPLFVLSIFLWTFTTLPEKHVLTIPLLVVIHILTGVSTAGVTLASGNMGLKLAPRGAAASYLSVSSLITAICAGTAPIIGGLFADWFTDRELTLILRWTEPETRHVFQAINLRHWDFFFGLAAVLGFLSLNRLRQVKEVGEVEEDIVLEELMATARQGMRNLTSVAGLRSAATYPVELLFRKVRLRRRKSAAAPPAPFTPDGPAP
;
A
#
# COMPACT_ATOMS: atom_id res chain seq x y z
N THR A 1 8.89 13.68 8.05
CA THR A 1 10.05 12.77 8.14
C THR A 1 9.68 11.38 8.63
N VAL A 2 8.85 11.23 9.67
CA VAL A 2 8.50 9.95 10.32
C VAL A 2 7.98 8.81 9.41
N ALA A 3 7.20 9.12 8.36
CA ALA A 3 6.62 8.10 7.49
C ALA A 3 7.67 7.31 6.68
N ALA A 4 8.78 7.93 6.31
CA ALA A 4 9.78 7.30 5.45
C ALA A 4 10.66 6.27 6.20
N PRO A 5 11.17 6.53 7.41
CA PRO A 5 11.75 5.50 8.29
C PRO A 5 10.78 4.37 8.58
N LEU A 6 9.50 4.68 8.83
CA LEU A 6 8.48 3.67 9.09
C LEU A 6 8.28 2.74 7.88
N PHE A 7 8.32 3.29 6.66
CA PHE A 7 8.25 2.51 5.42
C PHE A 7 9.43 1.56 5.29
N VAL A 8 10.65 2.06 5.51
CA VAL A 8 11.88 1.25 5.45
C VAL A 8 11.90 0.17 6.52
N LEU A 9 11.46 0.49 7.74
CA LEU A 9 11.30 -0.48 8.83
C LEU A 9 10.26 -1.55 8.49
N SER A 10 9.17 -1.18 7.81
CA SER A 10 8.14 -2.14 7.39
C SER A 10 8.70 -3.13 6.36
N ILE A 11 9.51 -2.66 5.40
CA ILE A 11 10.23 -3.52 4.45
C ILE A 11 11.20 -4.45 5.17
N PHE A 12 11.95 -3.94 6.14
CA PHE A 12 12.88 -4.76 6.93
C PHE A 12 12.14 -5.82 7.75
N LEU A 13 10.99 -5.49 8.34
CA LEU A 13 10.21 -6.44 9.14
C LEU A 13 9.74 -7.67 8.36
N TRP A 14 9.60 -7.57 7.02
CA TRP A 14 9.28 -8.72 6.18
C TRP A 14 10.33 -9.84 6.27
N THR A 15 11.61 -9.55 6.55
CA THR A 15 12.65 -10.58 6.69
C THR A 15 12.46 -11.48 7.91
N PHE A 16 11.61 -11.10 8.86
CA PHE A 16 11.29 -11.94 10.03
C PHE A 16 10.06 -12.83 9.81
N THR A 17 9.29 -12.60 8.74
CA THR A 17 8.07 -13.38 8.45
C THR A 17 8.34 -14.72 7.77
N THR A 18 9.55 -14.91 7.26
CA THR A 18 10.01 -16.08 6.49
C THR A 18 10.79 -17.09 7.33
N LEU A 19 10.87 -16.89 8.66
CA LEU A 19 11.51 -17.83 9.57
C LEU A 19 10.88 -19.24 9.43
N PRO A 20 11.70 -20.31 9.35
CA PRO A 20 11.25 -21.64 8.94
C PRO A 20 10.29 -22.32 9.93
N GLU A 21 10.25 -21.90 11.19
CA GLU A 21 9.31 -22.44 12.16
C GLU A 21 7.99 -21.66 12.17
N LYS A 22 6.86 -22.37 12.09
CA LYS A 22 5.52 -21.79 12.23
C LYS A 22 5.33 -21.23 13.65
N HIS A 23 5.63 -19.96 13.83
CA HIS A 23 5.35 -19.24 15.05
C HIS A 23 3.91 -18.71 15.03
N VAL A 24 3.19 -18.86 16.14
CA VAL A 24 1.84 -18.26 16.32
C VAL A 24 1.89 -16.73 16.15
N LEU A 25 3.07 -16.12 16.39
CA LEU A 25 3.32 -14.69 16.24
C LEU A 25 3.44 -14.22 14.78
N THR A 26 3.59 -15.11 13.80
CA THR A 26 3.75 -14.71 12.38
C THR A 26 2.49 -14.03 11.83
N ILE A 27 1.29 -14.49 12.20
CA ILE A 27 0.02 -13.89 11.74
C ILE A 27 -0.18 -12.48 12.32
N PRO A 28 -0.09 -12.27 13.66
CA PRO A 28 -0.13 -10.93 14.23
C PRO A 28 0.93 -9.99 13.64
N LEU A 29 2.16 -10.49 13.44
CA LEU A 29 3.25 -9.71 12.85
C LEU A 29 2.91 -9.27 11.42
N LEU A 30 2.36 -10.15 10.58
CA LEU A 30 1.90 -9.80 9.24
C LEU A 30 0.82 -8.72 9.25
N VAL A 31 -0.14 -8.79 10.17
CA VAL A 31 -1.19 -7.76 10.31
C VAL A 31 -0.57 -6.40 10.65
N VAL A 32 0.37 -6.37 11.60
CA VAL A 32 1.10 -5.16 11.97
C VAL A 32 1.89 -4.62 10.77
N ILE A 33 2.62 -5.48 10.06
CA ILE A 33 3.39 -5.09 8.88
C ILE A 33 2.49 -4.46 7.81
N HIS A 34 1.30 -5.02 7.55
CA HIS A 34 0.37 -4.46 6.55
C HIS A 34 -0.17 -3.09 6.97
N ILE A 35 -0.51 -2.92 8.25
CA ILE A 35 -0.94 -1.61 8.78
C ILE A 35 0.19 -0.60 8.64
N LEU A 36 1.41 -0.94 9.08
CA LEU A 36 2.57 -0.06 9.01
C LEU A 36 2.93 0.29 7.56
N THR A 37 2.91 -0.69 6.66
CA THR A 37 3.16 -0.49 5.22
C THR A 37 2.10 0.44 4.63
N GLY A 38 0.82 0.25 4.94
CA GLY A 38 -0.26 1.09 4.44
C GLY A 38 -0.13 2.55 4.89
N VAL A 39 0.04 2.78 6.20
CA VAL A 39 0.20 4.12 6.78
C VAL A 39 1.45 4.82 6.22
N SER A 40 2.58 4.12 6.18
CA SER A 40 3.84 4.67 5.71
C SER A 40 3.82 4.96 4.20
N THR A 41 3.24 4.08 3.38
CA THR A 41 3.08 4.30 1.93
C THR A 41 2.24 5.55 1.66
N ALA A 42 1.12 5.72 2.37
CA ALA A 42 0.29 6.92 2.24
C ALA A 42 1.07 8.19 2.62
N GLY A 43 1.80 8.15 3.74
CA GLY A 43 2.64 9.27 4.18
C GLY A 43 3.75 9.63 3.20
N VAL A 44 4.49 8.63 2.68
CA VAL A 44 5.54 8.83 1.67
C VAL A 44 4.96 9.40 0.37
N THR A 45 3.80 8.90 -0.07
CA THR A 45 3.14 9.38 -1.28
C THR A 45 2.72 10.85 -1.17
N LEU A 46 2.09 11.22 -0.04
CA LEU A 46 1.69 12.61 0.21
C LEU A 46 2.89 13.55 0.33
N ALA A 47 3.92 13.14 1.08
CA ALA A 47 5.13 13.93 1.25
C ALA A 47 5.86 14.13 -0.09
N SER A 48 6.07 13.06 -0.85
CA SER A 48 6.72 13.11 -2.17
C SER A 48 5.93 13.96 -3.17
N GLY A 49 4.60 13.84 -3.18
CA GLY A 49 3.73 14.69 -4.01
C GLY A 49 3.83 16.17 -3.66
N ASN A 50 3.81 16.49 -2.36
CA ASN A 50 3.96 17.87 -1.89
C ASN A 50 5.36 18.45 -2.18
N MET A 51 6.42 17.66 -2.02
CA MET A 51 7.78 18.04 -2.43
C MET A 51 7.84 18.31 -3.94
N GLY A 52 7.24 17.45 -4.74
CA GLY A 52 7.16 17.62 -6.20
C GLY A 52 6.46 18.92 -6.60
N LEU A 53 5.39 19.29 -5.90
CA LEU A 53 4.68 20.55 -6.12
C LEU A 53 5.49 21.78 -5.69
N LYS A 54 6.19 21.71 -4.55
CA LYS A 54 7.05 22.81 -4.06
C LYS A 54 8.26 23.06 -4.98
N LEU A 55 8.78 22.00 -5.59
CA LEU A 55 9.93 22.07 -6.51
C LEU A 55 9.52 22.43 -7.95
N ALA A 56 8.23 22.33 -8.29
CA ALA A 56 7.77 22.58 -9.64
C ALA A 56 7.97 24.06 -10.07
N PRO A 57 8.50 24.33 -11.28
CA PRO A 57 8.59 25.68 -11.80
C PRO A 57 7.21 26.35 -11.90
N ARG A 58 7.15 27.65 -11.60
CA ARG A 58 5.89 28.42 -11.68
C ARG A 58 5.31 28.33 -13.10
N GLY A 59 4.07 27.87 -13.21
CA GLY A 59 3.38 27.68 -14.50
C GLY A 59 3.59 26.33 -15.18
N ALA A 60 4.46 25.44 -14.65
CA ALA A 60 4.77 24.14 -15.25
C ALA A 60 4.50 22.93 -14.33
N ALA A 61 3.68 23.10 -13.29
CA ALA A 61 3.41 22.03 -12.32
C ALA A 61 2.83 20.75 -12.94
N ALA A 62 1.93 20.89 -13.92
CA ALA A 62 1.30 19.74 -14.59
C ALA A 62 2.31 18.90 -15.39
N SER A 63 3.21 19.53 -16.15
CA SER A 63 4.24 18.82 -16.92
C SER A 63 5.27 18.18 -15.99
N TYR A 64 5.68 18.87 -14.92
CA TYR A 64 6.59 18.33 -13.91
C TYR A 64 6.04 17.06 -13.24
N LEU A 65 4.79 17.11 -12.78
CA LEU A 65 4.09 15.96 -12.18
C LEU A 65 3.89 14.80 -13.16
N SER A 66 3.63 15.11 -14.44
CA SER A 66 3.46 14.09 -15.48
C SER A 66 4.77 13.32 -15.72
N VAL A 67 5.90 14.04 -15.82
CA VAL A 67 7.23 13.41 -15.96
C VAL A 67 7.56 12.59 -14.71
N SER A 68 7.31 13.12 -13.52
CA SER A 68 7.52 12.38 -12.27
C SER A 68 6.71 11.08 -12.24
N SER A 69 5.45 11.13 -12.69
CA SER A 69 4.57 9.95 -12.71
C SER A 69 5.03 8.92 -13.75
N LEU A 70 5.53 9.38 -14.90
CA LEU A 70 6.12 8.51 -15.93
C LEU A 70 7.35 7.78 -15.40
N ILE A 71 8.25 8.48 -14.71
CA ILE A 71 9.43 7.87 -14.08
C ILE A 71 8.99 6.83 -13.04
N THR A 72 8.04 7.16 -12.17
CA THR A 72 7.50 6.23 -11.18
C THR A 72 6.91 4.98 -11.85
N ALA A 73 6.19 5.14 -12.96
CA ALA A 73 5.61 4.02 -13.71
C ALA A 73 6.69 3.11 -14.32
N ILE A 74 7.77 3.68 -14.88
CA ILE A 74 8.90 2.91 -15.42
C ILE A 74 9.60 2.15 -14.30
N CYS A 75 9.87 2.79 -13.15
CA CYS A 75 10.44 2.14 -11.99
C CYS A 75 9.54 1.01 -11.49
N ALA A 76 8.24 1.25 -11.35
CA ALA A 76 7.27 0.25 -10.91
C ALA A 76 7.15 -0.94 -11.88
N GLY A 77 7.24 -0.69 -13.19
CA GLY A 77 7.21 -1.74 -14.21
C GLY A 77 8.51 -2.57 -14.29
N THR A 78 9.66 -1.95 -14.03
CA THR A 78 10.97 -2.64 -14.08
C THR A 78 11.31 -3.35 -12.77
N ALA A 79 10.77 -2.89 -11.63
CA ALA A 79 11.05 -3.45 -10.32
C ALA A 79 10.79 -4.96 -10.19
N PRO A 80 9.68 -5.55 -10.69
CA PRO A 80 9.45 -6.99 -10.61
C PRO A 80 10.47 -7.81 -11.41
N ILE A 81 10.92 -7.29 -12.57
CA ILE A 81 11.92 -7.97 -13.42
C ILE A 81 13.25 -8.04 -12.69
N ILE A 82 13.70 -6.90 -12.16
CA ILE A 82 14.95 -6.82 -11.38
C ILE A 82 14.83 -7.65 -10.11
N GLY A 83 13.69 -7.58 -9.41
CA GLY A 83 13.43 -8.34 -8.19
C GLY A 83 13.45 -9.86 -8.41
N GLY A 84 12.84 -10.34 -9.50
CA GLY A 84 12.86 -11.76 -9.87
C GLY A 84 14.27 -12.25 -10.18
N LEU A 85 15.02 -11.53 -11.04
CA LEU A 85 16.41 -11.88 -11.35
C LEU A 85 17.31 -11.87 -10.11
N PHE A 86 17.07 -10.93 -9.20
CA PHE A 86 17.80 -10.85 -7.93
C PHE A 86 17.45 -12.04 -7.03
N ALA A 87 16.16 -12.36 -6.87
CA ALA A 87 15.71 -13.52 -6.10
C ALA A 87 16.29 -14.83 -6.64
N ASP A 88 16.30 -15.01 -7.96
CA ASP A 88 16.88 -16.18 -8.63
C ASP A 88 18.37 -16.31 -8.30
N TRP A 89 19.13 -15.21 -8.30
CA TRP A 89 20.55 -15.21 -7.91
C TRP A 89 20.75 -15.60 -6.44
N PHE A 90 19.82 -15.29 -5.53
CA PHE A 90 19.91 -15.66 -4.12
C PHE A 90 19.30 -17.03 -3.79
N THR A 91 18.81 -17.79 -4.78
CA THR A 91 18.24 -19.13 -4.57
C THR A 91 19.23 -20.09 -3.90
N ASP A 92 20.48 -20.11 -4.36
CA ASP A 92 21.52 -21.01 -3.85
C ASP A 92 22.33 -20.40 -2.70
N ARG A 93 21.90 -19.26 -2.17
CA ARG A 93 22.62 -18.50 -1.14
C ARG A 93 21.74 -18.36 0.10
N GLU A 94 22.24 -18.87 1.22
CA GLU A 94 21.56 -18.78 2.51
C GLU A 94 22.49 -18.11 3.52
N LEU A 95 21.97 -17.14 4.25
CA LEU A 95 22.65 -16.53 5.39
C LEU A 95 21.85 -16.85 6.65
N THR A 96 22.41 -17.65 7.53
CA THR A 96 21.78 -18.02 8.80
C THR A 96 22.62 -17.58 9.97
N LEU A 97 22.02 -16.80 10.87
CA LEU A 97 22.59 -16.43 12.17
C LEU A 97 21.93 -17.26 13.26
N ILE A 98 22.71 -18.17 13.84
CA ILE A 98 22.25 -19.03 14.94
C ILE A 98 22.81 -18.48 16.24
N LEU A 99 21.93 -18.01 17.12
CA LEU A 99 22.27 -17.63 18.48
C LEU A 99 22.06 -18.84 19.39
N ARG A 100 23.16 -19.45 19.84
CA ARG A 100 23.12 -20.57 20.78
C ARG A 100 23.32 -20.03 22.19
N TRP A 101 22.27 -20.12 23.00
CA TRP A 101 22.36 -19.87 24.44
C TRP A 101 22.43 -21.20 25.18
N THR A 102 23.50 -21.41 25.93
CA THR A 102 23.73 -22.67 26.65
C THR A 102 23.64 -22.41 28.14
N GLU A 103 22.63 -22.99 28.78
CA GLU A 103 22.47 -23.05 30.23
C GLU A 103 22.76 -24.47 30.74
N PRO A 104 23.07 -24.67 32.04
CA PRO A 104 23.43 -25.97 32.60
C PRO A 104 22.37 -27.07 32.42
N GLU A 105 21.08 -26.70 32.38
CA GLU A 105 19.95 -27.64 32.19
C GLU A 105 19.28 -27.55 30.81
N THR A 106 19.46 -26.45 30.08
CA THR A 106 18.67 -26.18 28.87
C THR A 106 19.54 -25.63 27.75
N ARG A 107 19.44 -26.24 26.56
CA ARG A 107 20.04 -25.72 25.33
C ARG A 107 18.97 -25.01 24.52
N HIS A 108 19.02 -23.68 24.49
CA HIS A 108 18.16 -22.90 23.62
C HIS A 108 18.93 -22.53 22.35
N VAL A 109 18.47 -23.06 21.22
CA VAL A 109 18.98 -22.68 19.90
C VAL A 109 17.97 -21.71 19.30
N PHE A 110 18.33 -20.43 19.22
CA PHE A 110 17.52 -19.41 18.58
C PHE A 110 18.08 -19.11 17.19
N GLN A 111 17.29 -19.35 16.15
CA GLN A 111 17.63 -18.89 14.81
C GLN A 111 17.21 -17.42 14.69
N ALA A 112 18.15 -16.52 14.98
CA ALA A 112 17.86 -15.08 15.10
C ALA A 112 17.59 -14.43 13.73
N ILE A 113 18.32 -14.85 12.70
CA ILE A 113 18.16 -14.37 11.33
C ILE A 113 18.33 -15.54 10.37
N ASN A 114 17.41 -15.68 9.41
CA ASN A 114 17.53 -16.59 8.27
C ASN A 114 17.17 -15.78 7.03
N LEU A 115 18.16 -15.39 6.23
CA LEU A 115 17.91 -14.75 4.94
C LEU A 115 18.02 -15.81 3.85
N ARG A 116 16.91 -16.05 3.15
CA ARG A 116 16.82 -16.94 2.00
C ARG A 116 16.06 -16.23 0.88
N HIS A 117 16.46 -16.44 -0.38
CA HIS A 117 15.71 -15.99 -1.56
C HIS A 117 15.26 -14.51 -1.48
N TRP A 118 13.96 -14.26 -1.25
CA TRP A 118 13.34 -12.94 -1.17
C TRP A 118 13.78 -12.09 0.02
N ASP A 119 14.31 -12.70 1.10
CA ASP A 119 14.75 -11.96 2.28
C ASP A 119 15.95 -11.06 1.99
N PHE A 120 16.83 -11.49 1.08
CA PHE A 120 17.94 -10.65 0.61
C PHE A 120 17.44 -9.42 -0.15
N PHE A 121 16.36 -9.57 -0.92
CA PHE A 121 15.73 -8.45 -1.61
C PHE A 121 15.14 -7.45 -0.62
N PHE A 122 14.41 -7.91 0.40
CA PHE A 122 13.89 -7.06 1.47
C PHE A 122 15.00 -6.37 2.26
N GLY A 123 16.06 -7.11 2.62
CA GLY A 123 17.24 -6.56 3.30
C GLY A 123 17.95 -5.48 2.47
N LEU A 124 18.20 -5.75 1.18
CA LEU A 124 18.83 -4.77 0.29
C LEU A 124 17.92 -3.55 0.07
N ALA A 125 16.62 -3.75 -0.12
CA ALA A 125 15.65 -2.66 -0.24
C ALA A 125 15.63 -1.80 1.03
N ALA A 126 15.75 -2.40 2.21
CA ALA A 126 15.87 -1.67 3.46
C ALA A 126 17.16 -0.82 3.50
N VAL A 127 18.31 -1.38 3.12
CA VAL A 127 19.59 -0.64 3.05
C VAL A 127 19.48 0.53 2.07
N LEU A 128 18.98 0.31 0.86
CA LEU A 128 18.75 1.36 -0.13
C LEU A 128 17.78 2.44 0.39
N GLY A 129 16.73 2.00 1.11
CA GLY A 129 15.79 2.88 1.79
C GLY A 129 16.49 3.77 2.83
N PHE A 130 17.32 3.20 3.70
CA PHE A 130 18.10 3.98 4.67
C PHE A 130 19.08 4.95 4.02
N LEU A 131 19.73 4.57 2.92
CA LEU A 131 20.58 5.47 2.14
C LEU A 131 19.79 6.64 1.54
N SER A 132 18.56 6.38 1.05
CA SER A 132 17.64 7.39 0.56
C SER A 132 17.22 8.37 1.68
N LEU A 133 16.93 7.86 2.88
CA LEU A 133 16.61 8.69 4.05
C LEU A 133 17.74 9.63 4.43
N ASN A 134 18.99 9.15 4.38
CA ASN A 134 20.16 9.98 4.66
C ASN A 134 20.31 11.12 3.63
N ARG A 135 19.95 10.87 2.36
CA ARG A 135 19.91 11.90 1.30
C ARG A 135 18.76 12.89 1.52
N LEU A 136 17.58 12.42 1.89
CA LEU A 136 16.40 13.27 2.15
C LEU A 136 16.63 14.25 3.32
N ARG A 137 17.37 13.85 4.36
CA ARG A 137 17.76 14.75 5.47
C ARG A 137 18.55 15.98 5.03
N GLN A 138 19.13 15.98 3.83
CA GLN A 138 19.88 17.13 3.30
C GLN A 138 18.97 18.15 2.62
N VAL A 139 17.72 17.81 2.32
CA VAL A 139 16.73 18.68 1.69
C VAL A 139 16.02 19.48 2.79
N LYS A 140 16.41 20.75 2.97
CA LYS A 140 15.72 21.67 3.87
C LYS A 140 14.51 22.27 3.16
N GLU A 141 13.32 22.02 3.69
CA GLU A 141 12.10 22.67 3.19
C GLU A 141 11.91 24.04 3.85
N VAL A 142 11.47 25.03 3.08
CA VAL A 142 11.10 26.35 3.62
C VAL A 142 9.84 26.20 4.47
N GLY A 143 9.93 26.55 5.76
CA GLY A 143 8.83 26.41 6.74
C GLY A 143 8.77 25.05 7.46
N GLU A 144 9.89 24.32 7.55
CA GLU A 144 10.00 23.11 8.36
C GLU A 144 9.70 23.41 9.84
N VAL A 145 8.70 22.70 10.39
CA VAL A 145 8.24 22.81 11.77
C VAL A 145 8.79 21.62 12.57
N GLU A 146 8.91 21.75 13.89
CA GLU A 146 9.39 20.67 14.77
C GLU A 146 8.57 19.37 14.60
N GLU A 147 9.27 18.23 14.62
CA GLU A 147 8.73 16.90 14.31
C GLU A 147 7.58 16.49 15.25
N ASP A 148 7.63 16.92 16.51
CA ASP A 148 6.59 16.67 17.52
C ASP A 148 5.27 17.34 17.17
N ILE A 149 5.30 18.58 16.66
CA ILE A 149 4.11 19.31 16.22
C ILE A 149 3.49 18.64 14.99
N VAL A 150 4.34 18.16 14.07
CA VAL A 150 3.90 17.43 12.88
C VAL A 150 3.22 16.11 13.27
N LEU A 151 3.74 15.41 14.27
CA LEU A 151 3.17 14.16 14.79
C LEU A 151 1.82 14.37 15.46
N GLU A 152 1.68 15.41 16.28
CA GLU A 152 0.42 15.75 16.95
C GLU A 152 -0.68 16.10 15.93
N GLU A 153 -0.36 16.92 14.93
CA GLU A 153 -1.29 17.30 13.87
C GLU A 153 -1.68 16.11 12.98
N LEU A 154 -0.71 15.22 12.67
CA LEU A 154 -0.98 13.96 11.97
C LEU A 154 -1.95 13.07 12.75
N MET A 155 -1.75 12.92 14.05
CA MET A 155 -2.64 12.13 14.91
C MET A 155 -4.03 12.76 15.02
N ALA A 156 -4.12 14.09 15.14
CA ALA A 156 -5.38 14.82 15.17
C ALA A 156 -6.15 14.63 13.85
N THR A 157 -5.47 14.78 12.72
CA THR A 157 -6.04 14.59 11.38
C THR A 157 -6.48 13.14 11.15
N ALA A 158 -5.65 12.16 11.54
CA ALA A 158 -6.00 10.74 11.44
C ALA A 158 -7.22 10.39 12.29
N ARG A 159 -7.28 10.90 13.53
CA ARG A 159 -8.43 10.73 14.44
C ARG A 159 -9.72 11.32 13.84
N GLN A 160 -9.62 12.49 13.21
CA GLN A 160 -10.75 13.13 12.53
C GLN A 160 -11.20 12.34 11.29
N GLY A 161 -10.26 11.82 10.49
CA GLY A 161 -10.55 10.96 9.34
C GLY A 161 -11.25 9.67 9.73
N MET A 162 -10.77 8.99 10.77
CA MET A 162 -11.44 7.81 11.34
C MET A 162 -12.85 8.14 11.79
N ARG A 163 -13.04 9.27 12.50
CA ARG A 163 -14.38 9.72 12.95
C ARG A 163 -15.34 9.93 11.79
N ASN A 164 -14.87 10.48 10.67
CA ASN A 164 -15.66 10.67 9.46
C ASN A 164 -16.03 9.35 8.77
N LEU A 165 -15.12 8.37 8.74
CA LEU A 165 -15.37 7.02 8.21
C LEU A 165 -16.37 6.22 9.06
N THR A 166 -16.31 6.36 10.39
CA THR A 166 -17.27 5.76 11.33
C THR A 166 -18.60 6.52 11.45
N SER A 167 -18.69 7.74 10.91
CA SER A 167 -19.97 8.44 10.87
C SER A 167 -20.91 7.67 9.94
N VAL A 168 -22.16 7.52 10.37
CA VAL A 168 -23.25 6.72 9.77
C VAL A 168 -23.37 6.83 8.23
N ALA A 169 -22.82 7.88 7.60
CA ALA A 169 -22.74 8.05 6.15
C ALA A 169 -21.87 7.00 5.42
N GLY A 170 -20.75 6.54 6.01
CA GLY A 170 -19.83 5.57 5.38
C GLY A 170 -20.39 4.14 5.36
N LEU A 171 -21.07 3.72 6.44
CA LEU A 171 -21.78 2.45 6.51
C LEU A 171 -23.02 2.44 5.57
N ARG A 172 -23.69 3.59 5.44
CA ARG A 172 -24.81 3.76 4.50
C ARG A 172 -24.32 3.71 3.04
N SER A 173 -23.20 4.33 2.69
CA SER A 173 -22.70 4.27 1.31
C SER A 173 -22.28 2.84 0.92
N ALA A 174 -21.58 2.12 1.79
CA ALA A 174 -21.17 0.73 1.54
C ALA A 174 -22.38 -0.23 1.38
N ALA A 175 -23.43 -0.04 2.16
CA ALA A 175 -24.63 -0.88 2.09
C ALA A 175 -25.57 -0.54 0.90
N THR A 176 -25.55 0.70 0.40
CA THR A 176 -26.54 1.17 -0.58
C THR A 176 -26.08 0.98 -2.05
N TYR A 177 -24.77 0.91 -2.30
CA TYR A 177 -24.21 0.76 -3.66
C TYR A 177 -24.70 -0.48 -4.46
N PRO A 178 -24.81 -1.70 -3.89
CA PRO A 178 -25.28 -2.85 -4.66
C PRO A 178 -26.80 -2.82 -4.91
N VAL A 179 -27.57 -2.19 -4.01
CA VAL A 179 -29.04 -2.21 -4.04
C VAL A 179 -29.59 -1.20 -5.07
N GLU A 180 -28.97 -0.03 -5.19
CA GLU A 180 -29.42 1.03 -6.10
C GLU A 180 -29.24 0.66 -7.58
N LEU A 181 -28.14 -0.03 -7.92
CA LEU A 181 -27.90 -0.54 -9.27
C LEU A 181 -28.89 -1.64 -9.68
N LEU A 182 -29.32 -2.47 -8.73
CA LEU A 182 -30.31 -3.52 -8.95
C LEU A 182 -31.69 -2.92 -9.24
N PHE A 183 -32.14 -1.96 -8.42
CA PHE A 183 -33.42 -1.28 -8.61
C PHE A 183 -33.46 -0.41 -9.87
N ARG A 184 -32.33 0.20 -10.27
CA ARG A 184 -32.24 0.97 -11.52
C ARG A 184 -32.44 0.08 -12.75
N LYS A 185 -31.87 -1.14 -12.77
CA LYS A 185 -32.09 -2.11 -13.87
C LYS A 185 -33.54 -2.56 -13.95
N VAL A 186 -34.19 -2.88 -12.83
CA VAL A 186 -35.59 -3.33 -12.81
C VAL A 186 -36.54 -2.22 -13.28
N ARG A 187 -36.32 -0.97 -12.83
CA ARG A 187 -37.15 0.18 -13.21
C ARG A 187 -37.03 0.50 -14.69
N LEU A 188 -35.83 0.42 -15.27
CA LEU A 188 -35.62 0.63 -16.71
C LEU A 188 -36.26 -0.48 -17.55
N ARG A 189 -36.23 -1.74 -17.08
CA ARG A 189 -36.90 -2.87 -17.76
C ARG A 189 -38.42 -2.71 -17.77
N ARG A 190 -39.02 -2.30 -16.65
CA ARG A 190 -40.46 -1.97 -16.58
C ARG A 190 -40.85 -0.83 -17.50
N ARG A 191 -40.05 0.23 -17.56
CA ARG A 191 -40.32 1.39 -18.43
C ARG A 191 -40.21 1.04 -19.91
N LYS A 192 -39.26 0.18 -20.30
CA LYS A 192 -39.12 -0.33 -21.67
C LYS A 192 -40.27 -1.27 -22.06
N SER A 193 -40.78 -2.08 -21.12
CA SER A 193 -41.94 -2.95 -21.34
C SER A 193 -43.26 -2.18 -21.42
N ALA A 194 -43.40 -1.05 -20.71
CA ALA A 194 -44.57 -0.19 -20.76
C ALA A 194 -44.56 0.79 -21.96
N ALA A 195 -43.38 1.03 -22.56
CA ALA A 195 -43.22 1.87 -23.74
C ALA A 195 -43.15 1.08 -25.05
N ALA A 196 -43.34 -0.25 -25.01
CA ALA A 196 -43.51 -1.04 -26.22
C ALA A 196 -44.91 -0.73 -26.80
N PRO A 197 -45.01 -0.22 -28.03
CA PRO A 197 -46.31 -0.02 -28.67
C PRO A 197 -47.03 -1.38 -28.81
N PRO A 198 -48.36 -1.44 -28.68
CA PRO A 198 -49.10 -2.67 -28.96
C PRO A 198 -48.80 -3.11 -30.40
N ALA A 199 -48.61 -4.42 -30.59
CA ALA A 199 -48.37 -4.99 -31.91
C ALA A 199 -49.44 -4.49 -32.91
N PRO A 200 -49.08 -4.17 -34.16
CA PRO A 200 -50.05 -3.74 -35.14
C PRO A 200 -51.12 -4.82 -35.33
N PHE A 201 -52.38 -4.45 -35.16
CA PHE A 201 -53.52 -5.29 -35.44
C PHE A 201 -53.64 -5.45 -36.96
N THR A 202 -53.36 -6.64 -37.50
CA THR A 202 -53.71 -6.99 -38.89
C THR A 202 -55.17 -7.44 -38.94
N PRO A 203 -55.97 -7.01 -39.94
CA PRO A 203 -57.37 -7.42 -40.06
C PRO A 203 -57.55 -8.90 -40.41
N ASP A 204 -56.51 -9.56 -40.90
CA ASP A 204 -56.52 -10.98 -41.24
C ASP A 204 -55.74 -11.76 -40.16
N GLY A 205 -56.33 -12.86 -39.70
CA GLY A 205 -55.94 -13.64 -38.52
C GLY A 205 -54.49 -14.18 -38.50
N PRO A 206 -54.15 -15.04 -37.52
CA PRO A 206 -52.75 -15.34 -37.23
C PRO A 206 -52.11 -16.15 -38.36
N ALA A 207 -50.98 -15.66 -38.88
CA ALA A 207 -50.05 -16.43 -39.71
C ALA A 207 -48.82 -16.82 -38.84
N PRO A 208 -48.20 -17.98 -39.12
CA PRO A 208 -47.56 -18.88 -38.15
C PRO A 208 -46.29 -18.37 -37.45
#